data_AF-A0A661W0X9-F1
#
_entry.id   AF-A0A661W0X9-F1
#
_cell.length_a   1.000
_cell.length_b   1.000
_cell.length_c   1.000
_cell.angle_alpha   90.00
_cell.angle_beta   90.00
_cell.angle_gamma   90.00
#
_symmetry.space_group_name_H-M   'P 1'
#
loop_
_entity.id
_entity.type
_entity.pdbx_description
1 polymer ?
#
loop_
_entity_poly.entity_id
_entity_poly.type
_entity_poly.pdbx_seq_one_letter_code
_entity_poly.pdbx_strand_id
1 'polypeptide(L)'
;MTVVFHDEELYTELKVEAARRHTAASEIIADAVRQWLENREDADLLPVIEAARAEWKQKGGRPWSDVEQEIEEAVNRREREPEAKSA
;
A
#
# COMPACT_ATOMS: atom_id res chain seq x y z
N MET A 1 13.95 -25.70 4.34
CA MET A 1 13.41 -25.56 5.72
C MET A 1 11.92 -25.86 5.65
N THR A 2 11.39 -26.70 6.54
CA THR A 2 9.98 -27.12 6.56
C THR A 2 9.28 -26.54 7.79
N VAL A 3 8.08 -25.98 7.62
CA VAL A 3 7.24 -25.51 8.72
C VAL A 3 6.29 -26.64 9.11
N VAL A 4 6.22 -26.96 10.41
CA VAL A 4 5.30 -27.98 10.95
C VAL A 4 4.09 -27.28 11.55
N PHE A 5 2.90 -27.74 11.17
CA PHE A 5 1.63 -27.21 11.65
C PHE A 5 1.10 -28.13 12.75
N HIS A 6 1.07 -27.63 13.99
CA HIS A 6 0.78 -28.47 15.17
C HIS A 6 -0.69 -28.43 15.61
N ASP A 7 -1.45 -27.46 15.12
CA ASP A 7 -2.87 -27.31 15.45
C ASP A 7 -3.70 -28.14 14.45
N GLU A 8 -4.19 -29.30 14.90
CA GLU A 8 -4.92 -30.25 14.06
C GLU A 8 -6.31 -29.75 13.66
N GLU A 9 -6.98 -28.97 14.52
CA GLU A 9 -8.29 -28.38 14.25
C GLU A 9 -8.15 -27.33 13.14
N LEU A 10 -7.22 -26.40 13.32
CA LEU A 10 -6.94 -25.36 12.34
C LEU A 10 -6.42 -25.93 11.01
N TYR A 11 -5.62 -27.00 11.05
CA TYR A 11 -5.16 -27.69 9.84
C TYR A 11 -6.33 -28.33 9.07
N THR A 12 -7.32 -28.86 9.81
CA THR A 12 -8.52 -29.46 9.23
C THR A 12 -9.36 -28.39 8.52
N GLU A 13 -9.61 -27.26 9.18
CA GLU A 13 -10.32 -26.13 8.58
C GLU A 13 -9.61 -25.59 7.34
N LEU A 14 -8.29 -25.44 7.41
CA LEU A 14 -7.47 -25.00 6.29
C LEU A 14 -7.60 -25.94 5.09
N LYS A 15 -7.61 -27.26 5.30
CA LYS A 15 -7.83 -28.23 4.20
C LYS A 15 -9.21 -28.13 3.59
N VAL A 16 -10.25 -27.98 4.42
CA VAL A 16 -11.62 -27.81 3.96
C VAL A 16 -11.71 -26.56 3.09
N GLU A 17 -11.09 -25.47 3.52
CA GLU A 17 -11.10 -24.21 2.77
C GLU A 17 -10.30 -24.29 1.48
N ALA A 18 -9.14 -24.94 1.49
CA ALA A 18 -8.36 -25.21 0.29
C ALA A 18 -9.16 -26.00 -0.76
N ALA A 19 -9.89 -27.03 -0.33
CA ALA A 19 -10.77 -27.80 -1.19
C ALA A 19 -11.93 -26.96 -1.74
N ARG A 20 -12.57 -26.13 -0.92
CA ARG A 20 -13.65 -25.22 -1.33
C ARG A 20 -13.19 -24.19 -2.38
N ARG A 21 -11.98 -23.68 -2.24
CA ARG A 21 -11.39 -22.67 -3.15
C ARG A 21 -10.67 -23.27 -4.35
N HIS A 22 -10.60 -24.60 -4.45
CA HIS A 22 -9.83 -25.30 -5.49
C HIS A 22 -8.36 -24.83 -5.58
N THR A 23 -7.71 -24.64 -4.42
CA THR A 23 -6.34 -24.12 -4.27
C THR A 23 -5.55 -25.01 -3.31
N ALA A 24 -4.23 -24.84 -3.22
CA ALA A 24 -3.42 -25.54 -2.23
C ALA A 24 -3.50 -24.83 -0.86
N ALA A 25 -3.51 -25.62 0.22
CA ALA A 25 -3.42 -25.08 1.59
C ALA A 25 -2.16 -24.20 1.80
N SER A 26 -1.06 -24.53 1.11
CA SER A 26 0.16 -23.74 1.12
C SER A 26 0.00 -22.36 0.49
N GLU A 27 -0.87 -22.21 -0.51
CA GLU A 27 -1.15 -20.91 -1.14
C GLU A 27 -1.92 -20.01 -0.17
N ILE A 28 -2.94 -20.56 0.50
CA ILE A 28 -3.68 -19.84 1.55
C ILE A 28 -2.74 -19.39 2.67
N ILE A 29 -1.84 -20.26 3.14
CA ILE A 29 -0.84 -19.89 4.15
C ILE A 29 0.09 -18.80 3.63
N ALA A 30 0.58 -18.92 2.39
CA ALA A 30 1.49 -17.93 1.82
C ALA A 30 0.84 -16.54 1.75
N ASP A 31 -0.43 -16.48 1.36
CA ASP A 31 -1.19 -15.22 1.32
C ASP A 31 -1.43 -14.66 2.71
N ALA A 32 -1.81 -15.50 3.68
CA ALA A 32 -1.99 -15.09 5.06
C ALA A 32 -0.70 -14.54 5.69
N VAL A 33 0.44 -15.18 5.42
CA VAL A 33 1.76 -14.72 5.89
C VAL A 33 2.15 -13.41 5.21
N ARG A 34 1.91 -13.28 3.89
CA ARG A 34 2.16 -12.03 3.17
C ARG A 34 1.35 -10.88 3.77
N GLN A 35 0.06 -11.07 3.96
CA GLN A 35 -0.82 -10.07 4.56
C GLN A 35 -0.41 -9.72 6.00
N TRP A 36 0.02 -10.71 6.79
CA TRP A 36 0.51 -10.45 8.14
C TRP A 36 1.79 -9.59 8.13
N LEU A 37 2.70 -9.82 7.20
CA LEU A 37 3.91 -9.00 7.03
C LEU A 37 3.58 -7.59 6.54
N GLU A 38 2.70 -7.45 5.54
CA GLU A 38 2.24 -6.14 5.04
C GLU A 38 1.58 -5.33 6.16
N ASN A 39 0.69 -5.93 6.95
CA ASN A 39 0.06 -5.26 8.10
C ASN A 39 1.06 -4.80 9.15
N ARG A 40 2.14 -5.56 9.34
CA ARG A 40 3.22 -5.19 10.26
C ARG A 40 4.02 -4.02 9.71
N GLU A 41 4.35 -4.03 8.42
CA GLU A 41 5.02 -2.90 7.77
C GLU A 41 4.16 -1.64 7.83
N ASP A 42 2.86 -1.75 7.59
CA ASP A 42 1.91 -0.63 7.75
C ASP A 42 1.91 -0.08 9.18
N ALA A 43 1.90 -0.97 10.19
CA ALA A 43 1.95 -0.57 11.59
C ALA A 43 3.25 0.18 11.93
N ASP A 44 4.37 -0.23 11.35
CA ASP A 44 5.67 0.43 11.51
C ASP A 44 5.73 1.78 10.75
N LEU A 45 5.01 1.91 9.63
CA LEU A 45 4.97 3.13 8.81
C LEU A 45 4.01 4.21 9.35
N LEU A 46 2.92 3.81 10.03
CA LEU A 46 1.90 4.73 10.54
C LEU A 46 2.49 5.91 11.35
N PRO A 47 3.39 5.70 12.33
CA PRO A 47 4.00 6.81 13.08
C PRO A 47 4.79 7.78 12.20
N VAL A 48 5.46 7.27 11.16
CA VAL A 48 6.23 8.10 10.21
C VAL A 48 5.29 8.96 9.38
N ILE A 49 4.18 8.39 8.90
CA ILE A 49 3.14 9.11 8.16
C ILE A 49 2.51 10.20 9.04
N GLU A 50 2.22 9.90 10.30
CA GLU A 50 1.65 10.85 11.25
C GLU A 50 2.60 12.01 11.53
N ALA A 51 3.89 11.73 11.74
CA ALA A 51 4.93 12.75 11.93
C ALA A 51 5.05 13.65 10.69
N ALA A 52 5.13 13.06 9.49
CA ALA A 52 5.19 13.81 8.24
C ALA A 52 3.94 14.67 8.03
N ARG A 53 2.75 14.14 8.35
CA ARG A 53 1.49 14.88 8.27
C ARG A 53 1.45 16.04 9.26
N ALA A 54 1.96 15.86 10.48
CA ALA A 54 2.04 16.93 11.48
C ALA A 54 2.99 18.05 11.03
N GLU A 55 4.16 17.69 10.52
CA GLU A 55 5.13 18.64 9.96
C GLU A 55 4.54 19.42 8.78
N TRP A 56 3.89 18.72 7.84
CA TRP A 56 3.22 19.34 6.69
C TRP A 56 2.15 20.35 7.14
N LYS A 57 1.32 20.02 8.13
CA LYS A 57 0.34 20.95 8.71
C LYS A 57 1.03 22.16 9.34
N GLN A 58 2.09 21.95 10.11
CA GLN A 58 2.86 23.03 10.75
C GLN A 58 3.45 24.00 9.72
N LYS A 59 3.86 23.50 8.56
CA LYS A 59 4.42 24.28 7.45
C LYS A 59 3.36 24.93 6.55
N GLY A 60 2.07 24.86 6.91
CA GLY A 60 0.97 25.46 6.14
C GLY A 60 0.54 24.63 4.93
N GLY A 61 0.73 23.31 5.00
CA GLY A 61 0.33 22.38 3.95
C GLY A 61 -1.15 22.48 3.59
N ARG A 62 -1.44 22.44 2.28
CA ARG A 62 -2.79 22.50 1.70
C ARG A 62 -3.22 21.15 1.13
N PRO A 63 -4.44 20.66 1.42
CA PRO A 63 -4.99 19.46 0.82
C PRO A 63 -4.79 19.40 -0.70
N TRP A 64 -4.61 18.20 -1.25
CA TRP A 64 -4.42 18.01 -2.69
C TRP A 64 -5.56 18.65 -3.49
N SER A 65 -6.81 18.47 -3.06
CA SER A 65 -8.00 19.08 -3.67
C SER A 65 -7.91 20.59 -3.84
N ASP A 66 -7.15 21.27 -2.98
CA ASP A 66 -7.04 22.72 -2.98
C ASP A 66 -5.96 23.20 -3.95
N VAL A 67 -5.00 22.34 -4.31
CA VAL A 67 -3.82 22.70 -5.11
C VAL A 67 -3.72 21.95 -6.43
N GLU A 68 -4.54 20.92 -6.65
CA GLU A 68 -4.52 20.06 -7.82
C GLU A 68 -4.59 20.85 -9.13
N GLN A 69 -5.58 21.72 -9.26
CA GLN A 69 -5.76 22.54 -10.45
C GLN A 69 -4.59 23.53 -10.66
N GLU A 70 -4.10 24.16 -9.59
CA GLU A 70 -2.94 25.07 -9.67
C GLU A 70 -1.70 24.35 -10.18
N ILE A 71 -1.48 23.10 -9.73
CA ILE A 71 -0.37 22.25 -10.14
C ILE A 71 -0.55 21.78 -11.59
N GLU A 72 -1.73 21.31 -11.96
CA GLU A 72 -2.04 20.88 -13.32
C GLU A 72 -1.81 22.01 -14.33
N GLU A 73 -2.29 23.22 -14.02
CA GLU A 73 -2.06 24.41 -14.85
C GLU A 73 -0.57 24.79 -14.93
N ALA A 74 0.18 24.66 -13.83
CA ALA A 74 1.62 24.93 -13.81
C ALA A 74 2.41 23.92 -14.65
N VAL A 75 2.05 22.63 -14.59
CA VAL A 75 2.64 21.56 -15.41
C VAL A 75 2.36 21.83 -16.89
N ASN A 76 1.09 22.07 -17.24
CA ASN A 76 0.67 22.36 -18.62
C ASN A 76 1.37 23.60 -19.20
N ARG A 77 1.60 24.64 -18.39
CA ARG A 77 2.33 25.84 -18.83
C ARG A 77 3.79 25.51 -19.15
N ARG A 78 4.45 24.75 -18.27
CA ARG A 78 5.84 24.32 -18.44
C ARG A 78 6.03 23.45 -19.69
N GLU A 79 5.05 22.63 -20.05
CA GLU A 79 5.08 21.78 -21.24
C GLU A 79 4.87 22.56 -22.55
N ARG A 80 4.21 23.74 -22.50
CA ARG A 80 4.04 24.64 -23.67
C ARG A 80 5.22 25.58 -23.89
N GLU A 81 5.95 25.94 -22.84
CA GLU A 81 7.14 26.81 -22.92
C GLU A 81 8.31 26.28 -23.78
N PRO A 82 8.59 24.97 -23.95
CA PRO A 82 9.62 24.50 -24.89
C PRO A 82 9.26 24.75 -26.37
N GLU A 83 7.98 24.92 -26.73
CA GLU A 83 7.59 25.24 -28.11
C GLU A 83 7.84 26.71 -28.48
N ALA A 84 7.87 27.62 -27.49
CA ALA A 84 8.01 29.06 -27.72
C ALA A 84 9.46 29.55 -27.90
N LYS A 85 10.47 28.72 -27.59
CA LYS A 85 11.91 29.07 -27.74
C LYS A 85 12.57 28.47 -28.99
N SER A 86 11.80 27.81 -29.87
CA SER A 86 12.31 27.15 -31.07
C SER A 86 11.76 27.72 -32.39
N ALA A 87 11.17 28.93 -32.38
CA ALA A 87 10.65 29.62 -33.57
C ALA A 87 11.39 30.94 -33.85
#